data_AF-G4YPM1-F1
#
_entry.id   AF-G4YPM1-F1
#
_cell.length_a   1.000
_cell.length_b   1.000
_cell.length_c   1.000
_cell.angle_alpha   90.00
_cell.angle_beta   90.00
_cell.angle_gamma   90.00
#
_symmetry.space_group_name_H-M   'P 1'
#
loop_
_entity.id
_entity.type
_entity.pdbx_description
1 polymer ?
#
loop_
_entity_poly.entity_id
_entity_poly.type
_entity_poly.pdbx_seq_one_letter_code
_entity_poly.pdbx_strand_id
1 'polypeptide(L)'
;MKRDKTMLRQSWGFGVALADVRQFEVQMRQIVKKHYRANRQGERNGVKKCCAMCIQLKEEMNAWSAVNRWSAISPAHKERKCDTVKNFFEKLFAMLGKHAQWMHECESLREILRAAEGLSEMQYPHDADAVDVIRSLRRVDMSDGQQDTDCTICMSKIDSLPVESAEHGRACGVELPCGHRFHDTCICMWLHTRLDCPVCRGHISAPANPALSSSKRVL
;
A
#
# COMPACT_ATOMS: atom_id res chain seq x y z
N MET A 1 18.95 -2.57 -22.38
CA MET A 1 18.77 -2.93 -20.96
C MET A 1 17.31 -3.31 -20.74
N LYS A 2 17.01 -4.60 -20.55
CA LYS A 2 15.65 -5.07 -20.24
C LYS A 2 15.32 -4.59 -18.82
N ARG A 3 14.25 -3.80 -18.66
CA ARG A 3 13.73 -3.43 -17.33
C ARG A 3 13.41 -4.71 -16.60
N ASP A 4 14.13 -4.95 -15.51
CA ASP A 4 13.85 -6.04 -14.59
C ASP A 4 12.45 -5.83 -14.00
N LYS A 5 11.56 -6.80 -14.21
CA LYS A 5 10.17 -6.74 -13.75
C LYS A 5 10.06 -6.93 -12.23
N THR A 6 11.18 -7.18 -11.54
CA THR A 6 11.28 -7.35 -10.08
C THR A 6 11.54 -6.05 -9.32
N MET A 7 11.67 -4.89 -9.99
CA MET A 7 11.63 -3.62 -9.26
C MET A 7 10.25 -3.48 -8.60
N LEU A 8 10.21 -3.75 -7.29
CA LEU A 8 9.09 -3.45 -6.42
C LEU A 8 8.60 -2.04 -6.75
N ARG A 9 7.40 -2.00 -7.34
CA ARG A 9 6.74 -0.76 -7.71
C ARG A 9 6.68 0.09 -6.45
N GLN A 10 7.23 1.30 -6.50
CA GLN A 10 7.32 2.17 -5.34
C GLN A 10 5.93 2.39 -4.72
N SER A 11 5.61 1.63 -3.67
CA SER A 11 4.42 1.74 -2.84
C SER A 11 4.66 2.86 -1.84
N TRP A 12 4.29 4.08 -2.19
CA TRP A 12 4.33 5.20 -1.24
C TRP A 12 2.97 5.34 -0.56
N GLY A 13 2.92 5.03 0.74
CA GLY A 13 1.74 5.17 1.59
C GLY A 13 0.75 4.00 1.47
N PHE A 14 0.35 3.44 2.61
CA PHE A 14 -0.69 2.40 2.75
C PHE A 14 -0.45 1.07 2.04
N GLY A 15 0.77 0.69 1.64
CA GLY A 15 1.04 -0.67 1.13
C GLY A 15 0.35 -1.03 -0.20
N VAL A 16 -0.40 -0.11 -0.82
CA VAL A 16 -1.12 -0.32 -2.08
C VAL A 16 -0.63 0.70 -3.09
N ALA A 17 -0.05 0.26 -4.21
CA ALA A 17 0.39 1.18 -5.24
C ALA A 17 -0.82 1.72 -6.02
N LEU A 18 -0.77 2.99 -6.46
CA LEU A 18 -1.81 3.57 -7.33
C LEU A 18 -2.02 2.73 -8.61
N ALA A 19 -0.97 2.06 -9.08
CA ALA A 19 -1.08 1.17 -10.23
C ALA A 19 -1.95 -0.07 -9.94
N ASP A 20 -1.93 -0.56 -8.70
CA ASP A 20 -2.72 -1.71 -8.26
C ASP A 20 -4.18 -1.30 -8.09
N VAL A 21 -4.43 -0.11 -7.52
CA VAL A 21 -5.76 0.51 -7.50
C VAL A 21 -6.34 0.63 -8.91
N ARG A 22 -5.56 1.12 -9.87
CA ARG A 22 -5.99 1.24 -11.28
C ARG A 22 -6.26 -0.13 -11.91
N GLN A 23 -5.40 -1.11 -11.65
CA GLN A 23 -5.58 -2.47 -12.16
C GLN A 23 -6.87 -3.10 -11.62
N PHE A 24 -7.11 -2.94 -10.33
CA PHE A 24 -8.35 -3.37 -9.70
C PHE A 24 -9.56 -2.62 -10.28
N GLU A 25 -9.50 -1.30 -10.47
CA GLU A 25 -10.58 -0.53 -11.09
C GLU A 25 -10.94 -1.08 -12.49
N VAL A 26 -9.93 -1.39 -13.30
CA VAL A 26 -10.12 -2.00 -14.62
C VAL A 26 -10.75 -3.38 -14.51
N GLN A 27 -10.24 -4.25 -13.63
CA GLN A 27 -10.79 -5.58 -13.39
C GLN A 27 -12.27 -5.52 -12.98
N MET A 28 -12.60 -4.67 -12.00
CA MET A 28 -13.96 -4.48 -11.51
C MET A 28 -14.90 -4.00 -12.63
N ARG A 29 -14.48 -3.02 -13.45
CA ARG A 29 -15.26 -2.57 -14.62
C ARG A 29 -15.50 -3.70 -15.63
N GLN A 30 -14.53 -4.60 -15.82
CA GLN A 30 -14.69 -5.76 -16.71
C GLN A 30 -15.68 -6.78 -16.15
N ILE A 31 -15.62 -7.09 -14.85
CA ILE A 31 -16.55 -7.99 -14.16
C ILE A 31 -17.99 -7.49 -14.37
N VAL A 32 -18.25 -6.22 -14.06
CA VAL A 32 -19.59 -5.61 -14.20
C VAL A 32 -20.06 -5.62 -15.66
N LYS A 33 -19.18 -5.26 -16.61
CA LYS A 33 -19.53 -5.26 -18.05
C LYS A 33 -19.85 -6.66 -18.57
N LYS A 34 -19.07 -7.67 -18.19
CA LYS A 34 -19.26 -9.07 -18.61
C LYS A 34 -20.59 -9.61 -18.12
N HIS A 35 -20.87 -9.43 -16.83
CA HIS A 35 -22.09 -9.94 -16.21
C HIS A 35 -23.35 -9.23 -16.72
N TYR A 36 -23.31 -7.91 -16.88
CA TYR A 36 -24.42 -7.17 -17.50
C TYR A 36 -24.73 -7.67 -18.93
N ARG A 37 -23.71 -7.94 -19.75
CA ARG A 37 -23.90 -8.45 -21.12
C ARG A 37 -24.49 -9.87 -21.11
N ALA A 38 -24.00 -10.75 -20.25
CA ALA A 38 -24.50 -12.12 -20.12
C ALA A 38 -25.99 -12.14 -19.71
N ASN A 39 -26.35 -11.33 -18.71
CA ASN A 39 -27.74 -11.23 -18.26
C ASN A 39 -28.68 -10.66 -19.34
N ARG A 40 -28.22 -9.66 -20.14
CA ARG A 40 -29.02 -9.11 -21.24
C ARG A 40 -29.19 -10.09 -22.41
N GLN A 41 -28.25 -11.01 -22.62
CA GLN A 41 -28.39 -12.09 -23.59
C GLN A 41 -29.35 -13.17 -23.09
N GLY A 42 -29.36 -13.46 -21.79
CA GLY A 42 -30.33 -14.35 -21.15
C GLY A 42 -31.78 -13.91 -21.36
N GLU A 43 -32.07 -12.61 -21.21
CA GLU A 43 -33.41 -12.03 -21.44
C GLU A 43 -33.93 -12.27 -22.86
N ARG A 44 -33.05 -12.21 -23.88
CA ARG A 44 -33.42 -12.48 -25.27
C ARG A 44 -33.74 -13.96 -25.54
N ASN A 45 -33.22 -14.84 -24.68
CA ASN A 45 -33.37 -16.30 -24.79
C ASN A 45 -34.40 -16.86 -23.78
N GLY A 46 -35.22 -16.01 -23.15
CA GLY A 46 -36.25 -16.44 -22.19
C GLY A 46 -35.72 -16.87 -20.80
N VAL A 47 -34.43 -16.64 -20.53
CA VAL A 47 -33.81 -16.88 -19.21
C VAL A 47 -34.00 -15.64 -18.33
N LYS A 48 -34.17 -15.87 -17.02
CA LYS A 48 -34.48 -14.89 -15.94
C LYS A 48 -33.85 -13.50 -16.17
N LYS A 49 -34.65 -12.44 -15.97
CA LYS A 49 -34.25 -11.03 -16.10
C LYS A 49 -32.94 -10.71 -15.39
N CYS A 50 -32.22 -9.73 -15.95
CA CYS A 50 -31.08 -9.08 -15.33
C CYS A 50 -31.41 -8.75 -13.87
N CYS A 51 -30.64 -9.24 -12.88
CA CYS A 51 -30.97 -8.90 -11.50
C CYS A 51 -30.83 -7.38 -11.31
N ALA A 52 -31.76 -6.76 -10.57
CA ALA A 52 -31.84 -5.30 -10.43
C ALA A 52 -30.51 -4.68 -9.97
N MET A 53 -29.77 -5.43 -9.15
CA MET A 53 -28.40 -5.12 -8.73
C MET A 53 -27.45 -4.84 -9.90
N CYS A 54 -27.49 -5.62 -10.99
CA CYS A 54 -26.56 -5.47 -12.11
C CYS A 54 -26.73 -4.15 -12.87
N ILE A 55 -27.97 -3.65 -12.91
CA ILE A 55 -28.28 -2.37 -13.54
C ILE A 55 -27.70 -1.25 -12.67
N GLN A 56 -28.01 -1.28 -11.37
CA GLN A 56 -27.52 -0.31 -10.38
C GLN A 56 -25.99 -0.27 -10.33
N LEU A 57 -25.35 -1.44 -10.26
CA LEU A 57 -23.90 -1.56 -10.22
C LEU A 57 -23.25 -1.00 -11.48
N LYS A 58 -23.84 -1.22 -12.67
CA LYS A 58 -23.34 -0.64 -13.92
C LYS A 58 -23.46 0.88 -13.94
N GLU A 59 -24.56 1.43 -13.46
CA GLU A 59 -24.78 2.88 -13.38
C GLU A 59 -23.77 3.52 -12.42
N GLU A 60 -23.57 2.94 -11.24
CA GLU A 60 -22.57 3.41 -10.28
C GLU A 60 -21.15 3.33 -10.83
N MET A 61 -20.81 2.25 -11.56
CA MET A 61 -19.52 2.15 -12.25
C MET A 61 -19.35 3.22 -13.33
N ASN A 62 -20.40 3.58 -14.07
CA ASN A 62 -20.31 4.65 -15.06
C ASN A 62 -20.15 6.03 -14.42
N ALA A 63 -20.73 6.24 -13.23
CA ALA A 63 -20.59 7.48 -12.47
C ALA A 63 -19.20 7.61 -11.79
N TRP A 64 -18.44 6.52 -11.64
CA TRP A 64 -17.09 6.58 -11.09
C TRP A 64 -16.10 7.26 -12.04
N SER A 65 -15.52 8.37 -11.56
CA SER A 65 -14.36 9.02 -12.16
C SER A 65 -13.18 8.05 -12.24
N ALA A 66 -12.55 7.95 -13.42
CA ALA A 66 -11.39 7.08 -13.62
C ALA A 66 -10.19 7.52 -12.77
N VAL A 67 -9.47 6.54 -12.21
CA VAL A 67 -8.20 6.82 -11.53
C VAL A 67 -7.13 7.11 -12.59
N ASN A 68 -6.62 8.35 -12.61
CA ASN A 68 -5.71 8.83 -13.65
C ASN A 68 -4.27 8.29 -13.48
N ARG A 69 -3.49 8.31 -14.58
CA ARG A 69 -2.04 7.98 -14.56
C ARG A 69 -1.26 9.25 -14.23
N TRP A 70 -0.29 9.16 -13.32
CA TRP A 70 0.53 10.29 -12.89
C TRP A 70 1.96 10.13 -13.39
N SER A 71 2.56 11.20 -13.91
CA SER A 71 3.87 11.21 -14.57
C SER A 71 5.01 11.87 -13.79
N ALA A 72 4.74 12.63 -12.71
CA ALA A 72 5.78 13.35 -11.96
C ALA A 72 5.69 13.16 -10.43
N ILE A 73 6.84 13.29 -9.75
CA ILE A 73 7.02 13.10 -8.31
C ILE A 73 7.38 14.46 -7.71
N SER A 74 6.45 15.09 -7.02
CA SER A 74 6.73 16.18 -6.07
C SER A 74 5.91 15.93 -4.80
N PRO A 75 6.23 16.59 -3.66
CA PRO A 75 5.48 16.44 -2.41
C PRO A 75 3.97 16.70 -2.57
N ALA A 76 3.57 17.70 -3.36
CA ALA A 76 2.15 17.96 -3.67
C ALA A 76 1.47 16.81 -4.44
N HIS A 77 2.22 16.02 -5.22
CA HIS A 77 1.68 14.83 -5.86
C HIS A 77 1.50 13.67 -4.87
N LYS A 78 2.21 13.66 -3.74
CA LYS A 78 2.06 12.63 -2.69
C LYS A 78 0.69 12.75 -2.02
N GLU A 79 0.34 13.95 -1.56
CA GLU A 79 -0.95 14.21 -0.89
C GLU A 79 -2.13 13.86 -1.81
N ARG A 80 -2.11 14.36 -3.05
CA ARG A 80 -3.17 14.05 -4.03
C ARG A 80 -3.26 12.55 -4.36
N LYS A 81 -2.15 11.82 -4.38
CA LYS A 81 -2.15 10.36 -4.56
C LYS A 81 -2.83 9.68 -3.38
N CYS A 82 -2.47 10.05 -2.14
CA CYS A 82 -3.12 9.54 -0.94
C CYS A 82 -4.62 9.80 -0.98
N ASP A 83 -5.04 11.03 -1.30
CA ASP A 83 -6.47 11.37 -1.41
C ASP A 83 -7.18 10.55 -2.47
N THR A 84 -6.53 10.32 -3.62
CA THR A 84 -7.10 9.50 -4.70
C THR A 84 -7.32 8.06 -4.24
N VAL A 85 -6.34 7.47 -3.55
CA VAL A 85 -6.43 6.10 -3.02
C VAL A 85 -7.51 6.03 -1.93
N LYS A 86 -7.52 6.98 -1.00
CA LYS A 86 -8.52 7.07 0.07
C LYS A 86 -9.94 7.15 -0.50
N ASN A 87 -10.19 8.11 -1.39
CA ASN A 87 -11.48 8.31 -2.05
C ASN A 87 -11.92 7.06 -2.84
N PHE A 88 -10.98 6.33 -3.42
CA PHE A 88 -11.27 5.09 -4.13
C PHE A 88 -11.80 4.01 -3.18
N PHE A 89 -11.08 3.75 -2.08
CA PHE A 89 -11.49 2.75 -1.09
C PHE A 89 -12.81 3.13 -0.41
N GLU A 90 -13.01 4.40 -0.07
CA GLU A 90 -14.28 4.88 0.50
C GLU A 90 -15.46 4.58 -0.43
N LYS A 91 -15.32 4.91 -1.73
CA LYS A 91 -16.35 4.60 -2.73
C LYS A 91 -16.57 3.09 -2.91
N LEU A 92 -15.49 2.32 -2.95
CA LEU A 92 -15.54 0.86 -3.11
C LEU A 92 -16.31 0.20 -1.96
N PHE A 93 -15.93 0.52 -0.72
CA PHE A 93 -16.57 -0.07 0.45
C PHE A 93 -18.00 0.42 0.64
N ALA A 94 -18.30 1.69 0.32
CA ALA A 94 -19.67 2.19 0.32
C ALA A 94 -20.55 1.44 -0.69
N MET A 95 -20.06 1.19 -1.91
CA MET A 95 -20.75 0.41 -2.93
C MET A 95 -20.98 -1.04 -2.46
N LEU A 96 -19.93 -1.72 -1.97
CA LEU A 96 -20.04 -3.08 -1.48
C LEU A 96 -21.04 -3.22 -0.32
N GLY A 97 -21.01 -2.27 0.62
CA GLY A 97 -21.93 -2.23 1.76
C GLY A 97 -23.39 -2.00 1.34
N LYS A 98 -23.63 -1.03 0.46
CA LYS A 98 -24.98 -0.73 -0.08
C LYS A 98 -25.63 -1.95 -0.75
N HIS A 99 -24.81 -2.78 -1.38
CA HIS A 99 -25.25 -3.89 -2.20
C HIS A 99 -25.13 -5.27 -1.52
N ALA A 100 -24.65 -5.32 -0.28
CA ALA A 100 -24.31 -6.56 0.43
C ALA A 100 -25.45 -7.59 0.48
N GLN A 101 -26.69 -7.14 0.63
CA GLN A 101 -27.88 -8.02 0.66
C GLN A 101 -28.01 -8.88 -0.61
N TRP A 102 -27.43 -8.48 -1.75
CA TRP A 102 -27.52 -9.19 -3.03
C TRP A 102 -26.36 -10.15 -3.28
N MET A 103 -25.42 -10.29 -2.35
CA MET A 103 -24.24 -11.17 -2.51
C MET A 103 -24.63 -12.65 -2.71
N HIS A 104 -25.75 -13.10 -2.12
CA HIS A 104 -26.23 -14.47 -2.28
C HIS A 104 -26.72 -14.78 -3.71
N GLU A 105 -27.21 -13.77 -4.43
CA GLU A 105 -27.74 -13.93 -5.79
C GLU A 105 -26.77 -13.45 -6.88
N CYS A 106 -25.81 -12.58 -6.55
CA CYS A 106 -24.93 -11.94 -7.51
C CYS A 106 -23.49 -12.47 -7.43
N GLU A 107 -23.09 -13.27 -8.41
CA GLU A 107 -21.71 -13.77 -8.51
C GLU A 107 -20.69 -12.63 -8.73
N SER A 108 -21.02 -11.64 -9.55
CA SER A 108 -20.13 -10.50 -9.80
C SER A 108 -19.85 -9.68 -8.55
N LEU A 109 -20.84 -9.49 -7.69
CA LEU A 109 -20.62 -8.77 -6.43
C LEU A 109 -19.65 -9.55 -5.52
N ARG A 110 -19.77 -10.88 -5.47
CA ARG A 110 -18.83 -11.76 -4.74
C ARG A 110 -17.43 -11.74 -5.36
N GLU A 111 -17.33 -11.67 -6.69
CA GLU A 111 -16.04 -11.57 -7.38
C GLU A 111 -15.35 -10.22 -7.09
N ILE A 112 -16.10 -9.12 -7.06
CA ILE A 112 -15.58 -7.80 -6.68
C ILE A 112 -15.15 -7.80 -5.22
N LEU A 113 -15.93 -8.42 -4.31
CA LEU A 113 -15.56 -8.55 -2.90
C LEU A 113 -14.23 -9.31 -2.74
N ARG A 114 -14.07 -10.48 -3.37
CA ARG A 114 -12.82 -11.25 -3.34
C ARG A 114 -11.63 -10.47 -3.91
N ALA A 115 -11.85 -9.75 -5.00
CA ALA A 115 -10.81 -8.90 -5.56
C ALA A 115 -10.46 -7.72 -4.63
N ALA A 116 -11.44 -7.19 -3.89
CA ALA A 116 -11.24 -6.11 -2.93
C ALA A 116 -10.48 -6.59 -1.70
N GLU A 117 -10.74 -7.82 -1.23
CA GLU A 117 -9.95 -8.50 -0.20
C GLU A 117 -8.48 -8.57 -0.64
N GLY A 118 -8.20 -9.10 -1.84
CA GLY A 118 -6.84 -9.16 -2.37
C GLY A 118 -6.17 -7.80 -2.59
N LEU A 119 -6.92 -6.76 -2.98
CA LEU A 119 -6.39 -5.39 -3.06
C LEU A 119 -6.06 -4.82 -1.67
N SER A 120 -6.83 -5.23 -0.65
CA SER A 120 -6.71 -4.74 0.73
C SER A 120 -5.70 -5.56 1.56
N GLU A 121 -5.23 -6.70 1.05
CA GLU A 121 -4.11 -7.44 1.62
C GLU A 121 -2.82 -6.60 1.50
N MET A 122 -2.59 -5.74 2.50
CA MET A 122 -1.31 -5.06 2.70
C MET A 122 -0.28 -6.07 3.18
N GLN A 123 0.29 -6.86 2.27
CA GLN A 123 1.41 -7.73 2.60
C GLN A 123 2.72 -7.00 2.33
N TYR A 124 3.37 -6.50 3.38
CA TYR A 124 4.79 -6.21 3.35
C TYR A 124 5.52 -7.53 3.56
N PRO A 125 6.24 -8.07 2.56
CA PRO A 125 6.87 -9.39 2.68
C PRO A 125 7.84 -9.52 3.86
N HIS A 126 8.31 -8.38 4.37
CA HIS A 126 9.23 -8.27 5.49
C HIS A 126 8.60 -7.61 6.71
N ASP A 127 7.27 -7.46 6.83
CA ASP A 127 6.63 -6.66 7.90
C ASP A 127 7.14 -7.05 9.29
N ALA A 128 7.08 -8.35 9.62
CA ALA A 128 7.50 -8.86 10.92
C ALA A 128 8.99 -8.61 11.19
N ASP A 129 9.84 -8.98 10.24
CA ASP A 129 11.30 -8.80 10.36
C ASP A 129 11.69 -7.31 10.38
N ALA A 130 11.02 -6.49 9.58
CA ALA A 130 11.25 -5.05 9.48
C ALA A 130 10.88 -4.36 10.78
N VAL A 131 9.77 -4.74 11.40
CA VAL A 131 9.34 -4.19 12.68
C VAL A 131 10.38 -4.48 13.77
N ASP A 132 10.91 -5.70 13.85
CA ASP A 132 11.95 -6.05 14.83
C ASP A 132 13.28 -5.37 14.53
N VAL A 133 13.67 -5.29 13.26
CA VAL A 133 14.83 -4.51 12.81
C VAL A 133 14.67 -3.05 13.23
N ILE A 134 13.57 -2.40 12.87
CA ILE A 134 13.31 -0.97 13.13
C ILE A 134 13.37 -0.66 14.62
N ARG A 135 12.79 -1.52 15.47
CA ARG A 135 12.86 -1.37 16.94
C ARG A 135 14.28 -1.42 17.47
N SER A 136 15.17 -2.18 16.83
CA SER A 136 16.57 -2.31 17.24
C SER A 136 17.49 -1.19 16.73
N LEU A 137 17.01 -0.36 15.78
CA LEU A 137 17.83 0.70 15.19
C LEU A 137 18.07 1.85 16.16
N ARG A 138 19.28 2.43 16.06
CA ARG A 138 19.68 3.56 16.87
C ARG A 138 19.00 4.84 16.37
N ARG A 139 18.11 5.37 17.19
CA ARG A 139 17.53 6.72 17.07
C ARG A 139 18.58 7.75 17.50
N VAL A 140 18.79 8.79 16.68
CA VAL A 140 19.79 9.83 16.93
C VAL A 140 19.15 11.22 16.86
N ASP A 141 19.48 12.05 17.84
CA ASP A 141 19.16 13.47 17.81
C ASP A 141 20.32 14.22 17.15
N MET A 142 19.98 15.08 16.20
CA MET A 142 20.95 15.92 15.51
C MET A 142 21.14 17.21 16.31
N SER A 143 21.81 17.12 17.47
CA SER A 143 22.23 18.29 18.25
C SER A 143 23.71 18.61 18.02
N ASP A 144 24.01 19.92 18.08
CA ASP A 144 25.16 20.64 17.51
C ASP A 144 26.49 19.90 17.31
N GLY A 145 26.97 19.93 16.06
CA GLY A 145 28.39 19.84 15.73
C GLY A 145 28.80 18.76 14.73
N GLN A 146 27.95 17.77 14.45
CA GLN A 146 28.34 16.63 13.59
C GLN A 146 27.49 16.53 12.31
N GLN A 147 28.01 17.20 11.26
CA GLN A 147 27.73 17.06 9.82
C GLN A 147 26.27 17.15 9.36
N ASP A 148 26.03 18.16 8.53
CA ASP A 148 24.89 18.37 7.64
C ASP A 148 24.67 17.13 6.76
N THR A 149 23.95 16.12 7.27
CA THR A 149 23.65 14.90 6.50
C THR A 149 22.28 15.00 5.84
N ASP A 150 22.28 14.95 4.52
CA ASP A 150 21.05 14.82 3.74
C ASP A 150 20.53 13.38 3.79
N CYS A 151 19.22 13.23 4.01
CA CYS A 151 18.54 11.96 3.84
C CYS A 151 18.45 11.63 2.34
N THR A 152 19.17 10.61 1.87
CA THR A 152 19.21 10.27 0.44
C THR A 152 17.90 9.69 -0.10
N ILE A 153 16.95 9.34 0.78
CA ILE A 153 15.62 8.85 0.39
C ILE A 153 14.73 10.01 -0.07
N CYS A 154 14.68 11.10 0.70
CA CYS A 154 13.85 12.27 0.38
C CYS A 154 14.65 13.45 -0.20
N MET A 155 15.99 13.34 -0.25
CA MET A 155 16.91 14.38 -0.70
C MET A 155 16.73 15.70 0.08
N SER A 156 16.49 15.60 1.38
CA SER A 156 16.31 16.74 2.29
C SER A 156 17.12 16.54 3.56
N LYS A 157 17.50 17.65 4.20
CA LYS A 157 18.27 17.65 5.45
C LYS A 157 17.57 16.88 6.56
N ILE A 158 18.34 16.17 7.36
CA ILE A 158 17.85 15.54 8.59
C ILE A 158 17.80 16.61 9.68
N ASP A 159 16.77 17.44 9.63
CA ASP A 159 16.59 18.56 10.54
C ASP A 159 16.18 18.09 11.94
N SER A 160 16.59 18.85 12.96
CA SER A 160 16.11 18.68 14.33
C SER A 160 14.60 18.91 14.39
N LEU A 161 13.86 17.96 14.96
CA LEU A 161 12.43 18.14 15.23
C LEU A 161 12.24 19.33 16.21
N PRO A 162 11.17 20.13 16.04
CA PRO A 162 10.79 21.12 17.03
C PRO A 162 10.63 20.46 18.40
N VAL A 163 11.05 21.14 19.46
CA VAL A 163 11.05 20.66 20.86
C VAL A 163 9.71 20.05 21.29
N GLU A 164 8.60 20.56 20.75
CA GLU A 164 7.23 20.07 21.00
C GLU A 164 6.96 18.64 20.48
N SER A 165 7.76 18.17 19.52
CA SER A 165 7.68 16.81 18.96
C SER A 165 8.48 15.77 19.75
N ALA A 166 9.36 16.21 20.66
CA ALA A 166 10.18 15.35 21.51
C ALA A 166 9.35 14.63 22.58
N GLU A 167 8.21 15.21 22.99
CA GLU A 167 7.29 14.61 23.97
C GLU A 167 6.69 13.27 23.51
N HIS A 168 6.72 12.99 22.20
CA HIS A 168 6.24 11.72 21.62
C HIS A 168 7.39 10.75 21.26
N GLY A 169 8.62 11.00 21.69
CA GLY A 169 9.77 10.11 21.47
C GLY A 169 10.18 9.94 19.99
N ARG A 170 9.84 10.91 19.13
CA ARG A 170 10.29 10.92 17.73
C ARG A 170 11.70 11.47 17.66
N ALA A 171 12.63 10.64 17.21
CA ALA A 171 14.00 11.08 16.91
C ALA A 171 14.06 11.72 15.52
N CYS A 172 15.02 12.62 15.33
CA CYS A 172 15.20 13.37 14.09
C CYS A 172 15.77 12.48 12.98
N GLY A 173 16.67 11.58 13.35
CA GLY A 173 17.29 10.62 12.45
C GLY A 173 17.41 9.21 13.04
N VAL A 174 17.69 8.27 12.15
CA VAL A 174 18.00 6.88 12.48
C VAL A 174 19.31 6.51 11.81
N GLU A 175 20.23 5.95 12.57
CA GLU A 175 21.51 5.44 12.10
C GLU A 175 21.45 3.91 11.96
N LEU A 176 21.74 3.42 10.76
CA LEU A 176 21.84 1.99 10.49
C LEU A 176 23.16 1.42 11.03
N PRO A 177 23.29 0.08 11.22
CA PRO A 177 24.55 -0.55 11.66
C PRO A 177 25.76 -0.27 10.75
N CYS A 178 25.51 0.05 9.48
CA CYS A 178 26.53 0.46 8.52
C CYS A 178 26.96 1.93 8.63
N GLY A 179 26.37 2.71 9.55
CA GLY A 179 26.66 4.13 9.80
C GLY A 179 25.86 5.13 8.94
N HIS A 180 25.06 4.69 7.96
CA HIS A 180 24.23 5.59 7.16
C HIS A 180 23.01 6.11 7.93
N ARG A 181 22.68 7.38 7.73
CA ARG A 181 21.62 8.10 8.46
C ARG A 181 20.48 8.54 7.54
N PHE A 182 19.26 8.51 8.07
CA PHE A 182 18.02 8.87 7.37
C PHE A 182 17.01 9.48 8.35
N HIS A 183 15.99 10.18 7.86
CA HIS A 183 14.82 10.47 8.69
C HIS A 183 14.18 9.16 9.16
N ASP A 184 13.73 9.12 10.42
CA ASP A 184 13.07 7.94 11.02
C ASP A 184 11.93 7.42 10.11
N THR A 185 11.06 8.33 9.65
CA THR A 185 9.95 8.00 8.75
C THR A 185 10.41 7.44 7.40
N CYS A 186 11.48 8.00 6.83
CA CYS A 186 11.98 7.58 5.53
C CYS A 186 12.55 6.17 5.57
N ILE A 187 13.41 5.87 6.56
CA ILE A 187 14.02 4.54 6.64
C ILE A 187 13.04 3.48 7.14
N CYS A 188 12.12 3.82 8.04
CA CYS A 188 11.04 2.91 8.43
C CYS A 188 10.27 2.44 7.20
N MET A 189 9.78 3.37 6.36
CA MET A 189 9.05 2.99 5.14
C MET A 189 9.87 2.14 4.18
N TRP A 190 11.17 2.42 4.06
CA TRP A 190 12.08 1.61 3.23
C TRP A 190 12.17 0.17 3.74
N LEU A 191 12.38 -0.02 5.04
CA LEU A 191 12.63 -1.34 5.65
C LEU A 191 11.43 -2.28 5.60
N HIS A 192 10.20 -1.74 5.64
CA HIS A 192 8.99 -2.54 5.38
C HIS A 192 8.97 -3.14 3.96
N THR A 193 9.71 -2.53 3.02
CA THR A 193 9.79 -3.00 1.64
C THR A 193 11.05 -3.84 1.38
N ARG A 194 12.19 -3.45 1.95
CA ARG A 194 13.49 -4.08 1.75
C ARG A 194 14.35 -3.99 3.00
N LEU A 195 14.88 -5.11 3.49
CA LEU A 195 15.79 -5.13 4.64
C LEU A 195 17.25 -4.82 4.25
N ASP A 196 17.47 -3.80 3.42
CA ASP A 196 18.80 -3.37 2.97
C ASP A 196 19.02 -1.88 3.18
N CYS A 197 20.27 -1.48 3.36
CA CYS A 197 20.64 -0.07 3.41
C CYS A 197 20.44 0.58 2.02
N PRO A 198 19.72 1.72 1.91
CA PRO A 198 19.54 2.43 0.63
C PRO A 198 20.85 2.88 -0.04
N VAL A 199 21.94 3.00 0.73
CA VAL A 199 23.24 3.51 0.27
C VAL A 199 24.19 2.36 -0.06
N CYS A 200 24.55 1.54 0.92
CA CYS A 200 25.55 0.47 0.73
C CYS A 200 24.96 -0.88 0.34
N ARG A 201 23.62 -1.04 0.36
CA ARG A 201 22.90 -2.29 0.09
C ARG A 201 23.23 -3.45 1.04
N GLY A 202 23.91 -3.17 2.15
CA GLY A 202 24.12 -4.16 3.21
C GLY A 202 22.79 -4.60 3.80
N HIS A 203 22.60 -5.91 3.95
CA HIS A 203 21.41 -6.48 4.59
C HIS A 203 21.37 -6.11 6.07
N ILE A 204 20.18 -5.85 6.59
CA ILE A 204 19.94 -5.45 7.96
C ILE A 204 19.07 -6.54 8.60
N SER A 205 19.52 -7.06 9.74
CA SER A 205 18.82 -8.11 10.47
C SER A 205 18.64 -7.68 11.91
N ALA A 206 17.52 -8.09 12.51
CA ALA A 206 17.32 -7.86 13.93
C ALA A 206 18.43 -8.61 14.70
N PRO A 207 18.97 -8.03 15.79
CA PRO A 207 19.86 -8.79 16.67
C PRO A 207 19.08 -10.01 17.17
N ALA A 208 19.66 -11.21 17.01
CA ALA A 208 19.01 -12.45 17.43
C ALA A 208 18.72 -12.36 18.93
N ASN A 209 17.46 -12.25 19.32
CA ASN A 209 17.07 -12.33 20.71
C ASN A 209 17.28 -13.79 21.16
N PRO A 210 18.21 -14.09 22.10
CA PRO A 210 18.54 -15.46 22.46
C PRO A 210 17.35 -16.24 23.06
N ALA A 211 16.29 -15.53 23.49
CA ALA A 211 15.18 -16.07 24.25
C ALA A 211 14.12 -16.87 23.45
N LEU A 212 14.15 -16.87 22.10
CA LEU A 212 13.11 -17.52 21.27
C LEU A 212 13.60 -18.69 20.39
N SER A 213 14.84 -19.16 20.57
CA SER A 213 15.39 -20.27 19.74
C SER A 213 14.98 -21.68 20.16
N SER A 214 14.05 -21.86 21.09
CA SER A 214 13.64 -23.19 21.59
C SER A 214 12.16 -23.49 21.37
N SER A 215 11.79 -23.71 20.12
CA SER A 215 10.73 -24.67 19.81
C SER A 215 11.08 -25.41 18.52
N LYS A 216 11.73 -26.55 18.73
CA LYS A 216 12.02 -27.54 17.69
C LYS A 216 10.71 -27.97 17.03
N ARG A 217 10.76 -27.99 15.70
CA ARG A 217 9.87 -28.70 14.79
C ARG A 217 9.75 -30.16 15.27
N VAL A 218 8.57 -30.59 15.70
CA VAL A 218 8.24 -32.01 15.87
C VAL A 218 7.41 -32.42 14.66
N LEU A 219 7.84 -33.54 14.08
CA LEU A 219 7.33 -34.23 12.88
C LEU A 219 5.85 -34.59 12.99
#